data_AF-A0A2I0THX3-F1
#
_entry.id   AF-A0A2I0THX3-F1
#
_cell.length_a   1.000
_cell.length_b   1.000
_cell.length_c   1.000
_cell.angle_alpha   90.00
_cell.angle_beta   90.00
_cell.angle_gamma   90.00
#
_symmetry.space_group_name_H-M   'P 1'
#
loop_
_entity.id
_entity.type
_entity.pdbx_description
1 polymer ?
#
loop_
_entity_poly.entity_id
_entity_poly.type
_entity_poly.pdbx_seq_one_letter_code
_entity_poly.pdbx_strand_id
1 'polypeptide(L)'
;MRQSTTEHTRQTFLRIQERQVQSKRKKGGPNYDRPLTQEELLEEAKITEEINLRSLENYERLEADKKKQVQKKRKCVGPVIRYWSVTMPLVPEPGKEENVDVEGLDQDPQQAEAAPAPAPASAGKCSRTFISFSDDETFERFFPKAKAPRLPVREICPVTHKPAVYRDPITDIPYSNIRAFKIIREAYKKYITAHGLPSAAAASAALGAAAPPGPDPNVRPTRQKIIIKQSVPPT
;
A
#
# COMPACT_ATOMS: atom_id res chain seq x y z
N MET A 1 -48.61 -21.87 42.95
CA MET A 1 -47.16 -22.03 43.24
C MET A 1 -46.38 -21.59 42.00
N ARG A 2 -45.24 -20.89 42.13
CA ARG A 2 -44.50 -20.35 40.97
C ARG A 2 -43.59 -21.43 40.36
N GLN A 3 -43.46 -21.51 39.03
CA GLN A 3 -42.64 -22.54 38.36
C GLN A 3 -41.16 -22.51 38.79
N SER A 4 -40.63 -21.33 39.08
CA SER A 4 -39.28 -21.16 39.64
C SER A 4 -39.11 -21.82 41.01
N THR A 5 -40.15 -21.80 41.86
CA THR A 5 -40.11 -22.46 43.17
C THR A 5 -40.10 -23.98 43.06
N THR A 6 -40.79 -24.54 42.05
CA THR A 6 -40.80 -25.98 41.80
C THR A 6 -39.49 -26.47 41.21
N GLU A 7 -38.89 -25.71 40.28
CA GLU A 7 -37.57 -26.05 39.71
C GLU A 7 -36.45 -25.96 40.74
N HIS A 8 -36.46 -24.94 41.60
CA HIS A 8 -35.46 -24.80 42.66
C HIS A 8 -35.57 -25.92 43.71
N THR A 9 -36.80 -26.31 44.07
CA THR A 9 -37.04 -27.47 44.96
C THR A 9 -36.53 -28.76 44.33
N ARG A 10 -36.78 -28.97 43.03
CA ARG A 10 -36.29 -30.13 42.26
C ARG A 10 -34.76 -30.17 42.18
N GLN A 11 -34.10 -29.05 41.90
CA GLN A 11 -32.64 -28.97 41.87
C GLN A 11 -32.01 -29.26 43.25
N THR A 12 -32.63 -28.76 44.31
CA THR A 12 -32.18 -29.02 45.68
C THR A 12 -32.34 -30.50 46.04
N PHE A 13 -33.46 -31.12 45.65
CA PHE A 13 -33.71 -32.54 45.83
C PHE A 13 -32.68 -33.41 45.09
N LEU A 14 -32.39 -33.08 43.82
CA LEU A 14 -31.37 -33.77 43.03
C LEU A 14 -29.97 -33.65 43.66
N ARG A 15 -29.60 -32.47 44.16
CA ARG A 15 -28.32 -32.25 44.86
C ARG A 15 -28.21 -33.04 46.16
N ILE A 16 -29.30 -33.15 46.92
CA ILE A 16 -29.37 -33.96 48.15
C ILE A 16 -29.24 -35.45 47.81
N GLN A 17 -29.95 -35.90 46.78
CA GLN A 17 -29.90 -37.28 46.30
C GLN A 17 -28.50 -37.66 45.82
N GLU A 18 -27.85 -36.78 45.04
CA GLU A 18 -26.48 -36.96 44.57
C GLU A 18 -25.47 -37.04 45.73
N ARG A 19 -25.61 -36.15 46.74
CA ARG A 19 -24.77 -36.19 47.95
C ARG A 19 -24.95 -37.48 48.75
N GLN A 20 -26.19 -37.98 48.87
CA GLN A 20 -26.45 -39.27 49.53
C GLN A 20 -25.79 -40.43 48.76
N VAL A 21 -25.94 -40.47 47.43
CA VAL A 21 -25.35 -41.53 46.60
C VAL A 21 -23.82 -41.47 46.63
N GLN A 22 -23.22 -40.29 46.57
CA GLN A 22 -21.76 -40.10 46.70
C GLN A 22 -21.23 -40.49 48.08
N SER A 23 -21.96 -40.16 49.16
CA SER A 23 -21.57 -40.55 50.52
C SER A 23 -21.58 -42.07 50.73
N LYS A 24 -22.48 -42.80 50.04
CA LYS A 24 -22.49 -44.26 50.02
C LYS A 24 -21.37 -44.85 49.16
N ARG A 25 -20.93 -44.14 48.11
CA ARG A 25 -19.81 -44.54 47.25
C ARG A 25 -18.42 -44.30 47.86
N LYS A 26 -18.31 -43.59 48.99
CA LYS A 26 -17.04 -43.25 49.67
C LYS A 26 -16.77 -44.00 50.99
N LYS A 27 -17.47 -45.11 51.25
CA LYS A 27 -16.98 -46.14 52.18
C LYS A 27 -16.37 -47.26 51.33
N GLY A 28 -15.08 -47.13 51.04
CA GLY A 28 -14.29 -48.23 50.50
C GLY A 28 -14.33 -49.36 51.51
N GLY A 29 -15.16 -50.37 51.23
CA GLY A 29 -15.10 -51.64 51.93
C GLY A 29 -13.74 -52.31 51.68
N PRO A 30 -13.32 -53.25 52.54
CA PRO A 30 -12.11 -54.01 52.30
C PRO A 30 -12.22 -54.66 50.92
N ASN A 31 -11.18 -54.49 50.11
CA ASN A 31 -11.04 -55.16 48.83
C ASN A 31 -11.02 -56.67 49.12
N TYR A 32 -12.15 -57.31 48.89
CA TYR A 32 -12.19 -58.76 48.77
C TYR A 32 -11.79 -59.05 47.33
N ASP A 33 -10.50 -59.31 47.12
CA ASP A 33 -10.00 -60.05 45.98
C ASP A 33 -10.54 -61.49 46.08
N ARG A 34 -11.86 -61.64 45.94
CA ARG A 34 -12.49 -62.90 45.55
C ARG A 34 -12.11 -63.04 44.07
N PRO A 35 -11.38 -64.09 43.66
CA PRO A 35 -11.16 -64.35 42.25
C PRO A 35 -12.52 -64.45 41.58
N LEU A 36 -12.82 -63.49 40.71
CA LEU A 36 -14.07 -63.40 39.97
C LEU A 36 -14.23 -64.70 39.18
N THR A 37 -15.38 -65.35 39.29
CA THR A 37 -15.64 -66.57 38.54
C THR A 37 -15.59 -66.28 37.04
N GLN A 38 -15.30 -67.29 36.23
CA GLN A 38 -15.22 -67.11 34.77
C GLN A 38 -16.52 -66.52 34.19
N GLU A 39 -17.67 -66.84 34.78
CA GLU A 39 -18.97 -66.31 34.36
C GLU A 39 -19.11 -64.81 34.66
N GLU A 40 -18.72 -64.38 35.86
CA GLU A 40 -18.74 -62.98 36.25
C GLU A 40 -17.76 -62.14 35.41
N LEU A 41 -16.60 -62.70 35.03
CA LEU A 41 -15.67 -62.07 34.06
C LEU A 41 -16.32 -61.87 32.68
N LEU A 42 -17.10 -62.85 32.22
CA LEU A 42 -17.82 -62.76 30.95
C LEU A 42 -18.96 -61.75 31.01
N GLU A 43 -19.64 -61.63 32.15
CA GLU A 43 -20.67 -60.62 32.37
C GLU A 43 -20.10 -59.20 32.39
N GLU A 44 -18.97 -59.00 33.08
CA GLU A 44 -18.26 -57.72 33.07
C GLU A 44 -17.79 -57.37 31.65
N ALA A 45 -17.20 -58.34 30.94
CA ALA A 45 -16.79 -58.15 29.55
C ALA A 45 -17.96 -57.72 28.66
N LYS A 46 -19.14 -58.34 28.79
CA LYS A 46 -20.36 -57.97 28.05
C LYS A 46 -20.83 -56.55 28.35
N ILE A 47 -20.77 -56.12 29.62
CA ILE A 47 -21.12 -54.75 30.01
C ILE A 47 -20.12 -53.76 29.41
N THR A 48 -18.83 -54.07 29.46
CA THR A 48 -17.81 -53.20 28.84
C THR A 48 -17.95 -53.12 27.33
N GLU A 49 -18.31 -54.23 26.68
CA GLU A 49 -18.59 -54.27 25.24
C GLU A 49 -19.76 -53.35 24.89
N GLU A 50 -20.86 -53.41 25.65
CA GLU A 50 -22.01 -52.53 25.43
C GLU A 50 -21.64 -51.04 25.64
N ILE A 51 -20.83 -50.73 26.64
CA ILE A 51 -20.33 -49.37 26.89
C ILE A 51 -19.41 -48.90 25.75
N ASN A 52 -18.51 -49.76 25.30
CA ASN A 52 -17.58 -49.48 24.21
C ASN A 52 -18.33 -49.26 22.89
N LEU A 53 -19.35 -50.07 22.60
CA LEU A 53 -20.22 -49.91 21.44
C LEU A 53 -20.95 -48.56 21.48
N ARG A 54 -21.59 -48.21 22.60
CA ARG A 54 -22.26 -46.91 22.77
C ARG A 54 -21.29 -45.73 22.65
N SER A 55 -20.07 -45.88 23.19
CA SER A 55 -19.02 -44.85 23.08
C SER A 55 -18.54 -44.69 21.64
N LEU A 56 -18.39 -45.79 20.91
CA LEU A 56 -18.01 -45.80 19.50
C LEU A 56 -19.07 -45.11 18.64
N GLU A 57 -20.35 -45.46 18.81
CA GLU A 57 -21.46 -44.81 18.10
C GLU A 57 -21.50 -43.29 18.33
N ASN A 58 -21.24 -42.86 19.58
CA ASN A 58 -21.19 -41.44 19.91
C ASN A 58 -19.96 -40.74 19.27
N TYR A 59 -18.81 -41.40 19.25
CA TYR A 59 -17.60 -40.91 18.59
C TYR A 59 -17.81 -40.77 17.07
N GLU A 60 -18.42 -41.75 16.43
CA GLU A 60 -18.76 -41.72 15.01
C GLU A 60 -19.71 -40.57 14.66
N ARG A 61 -20.72 -40.31 15.51
CA ARG A 61 -21.60 -39.15 15.35
C ARG A 61 -20.82 -37.83 15.43
N LEU A 62 -19.95 -37.68 16.43
CA LEU A 62 -19.13 -36.48 16.58
C LEU A 62 -18.16 -36.28 15.41
N GLU A 63 -17.56 -37.35 14.88
CA GLU A 63 -16.75 -37.27 13.66
C GLU A 63 -17.56 -36.86 12.44
N ALA A 64 -18.76 -37.44 12.25
CA ALA A 64 -19.63 -37.10 11.15
C ALA A 64 -20.03 -35.62 11.19
N ASP A 65 -20.32 -35.07 12.38
CA ASP A 65 -20.68 -33.67 12.55
C ASP A 65 -19.49 -32.73 12.36
N LYS A 66 -18.30 -33.12 12.83
CA LYS A 66 -17.04 -32.40 12.56
C LYS A 66 -16.69 -32.37 11.07
N LYS A 67 -16.95 -33.47 10.34
CA LYS A 67 -16.79 -33.55 8.87
C LYS A 67 -17.83 -32.71 8.11
N LYS A 68 -19.05 -32.55 8.66
CA LYS A 68 -20.08 -31.66 8.08
C LYS A 68 -19.77 -30.19 8.32
N GLN A 69 -19.16 -29.87 9.47
CA GLN A 69 -18.79 -28.51 9.86
C GLN A 69 -17.41 -28.11 9.30
N VAL A 70 -17.19 -28.28 8.01
CA VAL A 70 -16.04 -27.67 7.34
C VAL A 70 -16.38 -26.20 7.10
N GLN A 71 -15.62 -25.30 7.73
CA GLN A 71 -15.75 -23.87 7.49
C GLN A 71 -15.50 -23.59 5.99
N LYS A 72 -16.57 -23.33 5.25
CA LYS A 72 -16.46 -22.89 3.86
C LYS A 72 -15.83 -21.50 3.88
N LYS A 73 -14.54 -21.41 3.52
CA LYS A 73 -13.89 -20.12 3.33
C LYS A 73 -14.71 -19.32 2.31
N ARG A 74 -15.21 -18.15 2.73
CA ARG A 74 -15.93 -17.25 1.83
C ARG A 74 -14.99 -16.90 0.68
N LYS A 75 -15.44 -17.11 -0.56
CA LYS A 75 -14.70 -16.64 -1.73
C LYS A 75 -14.74 -15.11 -1.71
N CYS A 76 -13.58 -14.45 -1.73
CA CYS A 76 -13.54 -13.01 -1.97
C CYS A 76 -14.06 -12.78 -3.40
N VAL A 77 -15.18 -12.06 -3.52
CA VAL A 77 -15.78 -11.70 -4.81
C VAL A 77 -15.46 -10.22 -5.07
N GLY A 78 -14.76 -9.94 -6.16
CA GLY A 78 -14.35 -8.59 -6.56
C GLY A 78 -12.82 -8.43 -6.65
N PRO A 79 -12.35 -7.20 -6.98
CA PRO A 79 -10.93 -6.90 -7.07
C PRO A 79 -10.21 -7.11 -5.73
N VAL A 80 -9.05 -7.76 -5.76
CA VAL A 80 -8.28 -8.12 -4.57
C VAL A 80 -6.90 -7.48 -4.64
N ILE A 81 -6.51 -6.83 -3.54
CA ILE A 81 -5.15 -6.35 -3.31
C ILE A 81 -4.50 -7.32 -2.32
N ARG A 82 -3.38 -7.93 -2.72
CA ARG A 82 -2.60 -8.83 -1.85
C ARG A 82 -1.27 -8.20 -1.48
N TYR A 83 -0.92 -8.35 -0.21
CA TYR A 83 0.34 -7.90 0.35
C TYR A 83 1.16 -9.13 0.73
N TRP A 84 2.40 -9.18 0.26
CA TRP A 84 3.34 -10.23 0.65
C TRP A 84 4.70 -9.60 0.95
N SER A 85 5.14 -9.76 2.19
CA SER A 85 6.46 -9.33 2.65
C SER A 85 7.42 -10.52 2.64
N VAL A 86 8.59 -10.32 2.06
CA VAL A 86 9.65 -11.34 1.97
C VAL A 86 10.97 -10.73 2.40
N THR A 87 11.82 -11.53 3.04
CA THR A 87 13.18 -11.11 3.38
C THR A 87 14.07 -11.22 2.15
N MET A 88 14.69 -10.12 1.73
CA MET A 88 15.56 -10.02 0.56
C MET A 88 17.00 -9.65 0.98
N PRO A 89 18.02 -10.11 0.25
CA PRO A 89 19.38 -9.58 0.41
C PRO A 89 19.44 -8.08 0.09
N LEU A 90 20.17 -7.31 0.89
CA LEU A 90 20.53 -5.93 0.58
C LEU A 90 21.51 -5.93 -0.58
N VAL A 91 21.02 -5.61 -1.79
CA VAL A 91 21.89 -5.35 -2.93
C VAL A 91 22.60 -4.02 -2.67
N PRO A 92 23.94 -3.96 -2.70
CA PRO A 92 24.68 -2.70 -2.63
C PRO A 92 24.20 -1.76 -3.75
N GLU A 93 23.86 -0.52 -3.42
CA GLU A 93 23.45 0.44 -4.45
C GLU A 93 24.59 0.66 -5.47
N PRO A 94 24.30 0.66 -6.78
CA PRO A 94 25.30 0.87 -7.82
C PRO A 94 25.68 2.36 -7.90
N GLY A 95 26.44 2.84 -6.93
CA GLY A 95 26.85 4.25 -6.86
C GLY A 95 27.86 4.60 -5.78
N LYS A 96 28.25 3.67 -4.91
CA LYS A 96 29.42 3.85 -4.04
C LYS A 96 30.54 2.98 -4.57
N GLU A 97 31.30 3.59 -5.47
CA GLU A 97 32.66 3.18 -5.83
C GLU A 97 33.44 2.82 -4.56
N GLU A 98 33.60 1.52 -4.34
CA GLU A 98 34.58 0.96 -3.44
C GLU A 98 35.94 1.39 -3.99
N ASN A 99 36.56 2.37 -3.31
CA ASN A 99 37.91 2.79 -3.62
C ASN A 99 38.81 1.60 -3.25
N VAL A 100 39.25 0.88 -4.27
CA VAL A 100 40.21 -0.22 -4.14
C VAL A 100 41.52 0.41 -3.68
N ASP A 101 41.89 0.16 -2.43
CA ASP A 101 43.18 0.60 -1.88
C ASP A 101 44.29 -0.20 -2.56
N VAL A 102 45.09 0.48 -3.38
CA VAL A 102 46.21 -0.13 -4.09
C VAL A 102 47.43 -0.10 -3.17
N GLU A 103 47.49 -1.01 -2.21
CA GLU A 103 48.76 -1.36 -1.58
C GLU A 103 49.40 -2.51 -2.37
N GLY A 104 50.47 -2.14 -3.08
CA GLY A 104 51.24 -3.04 -3.90
C GLY A 104 51.98 -4.11 -3.10
N LEU A 105 52.33 -5.18 -3.80
CA LEU A 105 53.61 -5.88 -3.67
C LEU A 105 53.69 -6.89 -4.82
N ASP A 106 54.49 -6.53 -5.83
CA ASP A 106 55.01 -7.45 -6.83
C ASP A 106 55.80 -8.58 -6.15
N GLN A 107 55.39 -9.82 -6.39
CA GLN A 107 56.25 -11.02 -6.32
C GLN A 107 55.68 -12.13 -7.21
N ASP A 108 56.59 -12.80 -7.90
CA ASP A 108 56.49 -13.56 -9.16
C ASP A 108 55.49 -14.75 -9.27
N PRO A 109 55.18 -15.24 -10.49
CA PRO A 109 54.09 -16.16 -10.76
C PRO A 109 54.55 -17.63 -10.86
N GLN A 110 54.15 -18.50 -9.91
CA GLN A 110 54.18 -19.96 -10.12
C GLN A 110 53.01 -20.70 -9.43
N GLN A 111 52.16 -21.27 -10.30
CA GLN A 111 51.41 -22.55 -10.21
C GLN A 111 50.32 -22.82 -9.14
N ALA A 112 49.14 -23.14 -9.70
CA ALA A 112 48.18 -24.19 -9.32
C ALA A 112 47.41 -24.08 -7.99
N GLU A 113 46.09 -23.86 -8.05
CA GLU A 113 45.05 -24.85 -7.70
C GLU A 113 43.63 -24.25 -7.80
N ALA A 114 42.66 -25.08 -8.18
CA ALA A 114 41.25 -24.76 -8.21
C ALA A 114 40.62 -24.92 -6.82
N ALA A 115 40.08 -23.83 -6.26
CA ALA A 115 39.16 -23.84 -5.11
C ALA A 115 38.27 -22.57 -5.14
N PRO A 116 37.09 -22.60 -4.48
CA PRO A 116 35.85 -21.99 -5.00
C PRO A 116 35.78 -20.47 -4.83
N ALA A 117 34.91 -19.86 -5.64
CA ALA A 117 34.59 -18.43 -5.60
C ALA A 117 34.33 -17.93 -4.16
N PRO A 118 34.82 -16.72 -3.80
CA PRO A 118 34.57 -16.15 -2.49
C PRO A 118 33.06 -15.96 -2.31
N ALA A 119 32.51 -16.54 -1.25
CA ALA A 119 31.15 -16.26 -0.82
C ALA A 119 31.03 -14.73 -0.60
N PRO A 120 30.02 -14.05 -1.18
CA PRO A 120 29.88 -12.62 -0.95
C PRO A 120 29.69 -12.38 0.55
N ALA A 121 30.54 -11.50 1.09
CA ALA A 121 30.46 -10.95 2.43
C ALA A 121 29.02 -10.62 2.79
N SER A 122 28.64 -10.84 4.05
CA SER A 122 27.28 -10.79 4.57
C SER A 122 26.52 -9.52 4.15
N ALA A 123 25.89 -9.56 2.98
CA ALA A 123 24.93 -8.57 2.55
C ALA A 123 23.79 -8.62 3.56
N GLY A 124 23.58 -7.53 4.30
CA GLY A 124 22.51 -7.48 5.30
C GLY A 124 21.16 -7.83 4.68
N LYS A 125 20.18 -8.19 5.50
CA LYS A 125 18.84 -8.59 5.03
C LYS A 125 17.90 -7.39 5.15
N CYS A 126 17.04 -7.17 4.16
CA CYS A 126 15.96 -6.19 4.24
C CYS A 126 14.59 -6.83 4.01
N SER A 127 13.55 -6.23 4.58
CA SER A 127 12.17 -6.60 4.25
C SER A 127 11.77 -5.94 2.94
N ARG A 128 11.33 -6.72 1.96
CA ARG A 128 10.73 -6.22 0.72
C ARG A 128 9.24 -6.56 0.72
N THR A 129 8.41 -5.53 0.57
CA THR A 129 6.96 -5.68 0.48
C THR A 129 6.54 -5.58 -0.97
N PHE A 130 5.79 -6.57 -1.45
CA PHE A 130 5.19 -6.57 -2.77
C PHE A 130 3.68 -6.44 -2.62
N ILE A 131 3.11 -5.59 -3.48
CA ILE A 131 1.67 -5.34 -3.54
C ILE A 131 1.21 -5.78 -4.92
N SER A 132 0.33 -6.77 -4.98
CA SER A 132 -0.24 -7.28 -6.23
C SER A 132 -1.73 -6.95 -6.31
N PHE A 133 -2.15 -6.45 -7.46
CA PHE A 133 -3.54 -6.14 -7.79
C PHE A 133 -4.08 -7.22 -8.72
N SER A 134 -5.35 -7.60 -8.56
CA SER A 134 -6.03 -8.48 -9.52
C SER A 134 -6.31 -7.79 -10.84
N ASP A 135 -6.65 -6.50 -10.79
CA ASP A 135 -7.14 -5.72 -11.92
C ASP A 135 -6.40 -4.39 -12.04
N ASP A 136 -6.05 -4.02 -13.27
CA ASP A 136 -5.32 -2.78 -13.58
C ASP A 136 -6.13 -1.53 -13.23
N GLU A 137 -7.47 -1.58 -13.34
CA GLU A 137 -8.32 -0.45 -12.94
C GLU A 137 -8.17 -0.10 -11.46
N THR A 138 -8.02 -1.11 -10.61
CA THR A 138 -7.82 -0.91 -9.18
C THR A 138 -6.45 -0.29 -8.93
N PHE A 139 -5.42 -0.79 -9.62
CA PHE A 139 -4.07 -0.21 -9.56
C PHE A 139 -4.07 1.27 -9.98
N GLU A 140 -4.63 1.62 -11.13
CA GLU A 140 -4.64 3.00 -11.64
C GLU A 140 -5.44 3.97 -10.75
N ARG A 141 -6.47 3.48 -10.05
CA ARG A 141 -7.23 4.28 -9.07
C ARG A 141 -6.39 4.63 -7.83
N PHE A 142 -5.60 3.69 -7.31
CA PHE A 142 -4.77 3.90 -6.12
C PHE A 142 -3.41 4.52 -6.42
N PHE A 143 -2.89 4.28 -7.63
CA PHE A 143 -1.63 4.82 -8.13
C PHE A 143 -1.89 5.61 -9.42
N PRO A 144 -2.61 6.74 -9.33
CA PRO A 144 -2.86 7.55 -10.51
C PRO A 144 -1.53 8.00 -11.11
N LYS A 145 -1.37 7.80 -12.42
CA LYS A 145 -0.19 8.27 -13.15
C LYS A 145 -0.01 9.77 -12.90
N ALA A 146 1.11 10.12 -12.28
CA ALA A 146 1.47 11.51 -12.09
C ALA A 146 1.53 12.19 -13.46
N LYS A 147 0.83 13.32 -13.59
CA LYS A 147 0.96 14.14 -14.80
C LYS A 147 2.42 14.55 -14.92
N ALA A 148 2.99 14.37 -16.12
CA ALA A 148 4.36 14.80 -16.37
C ALA A 148 4.54 16.24 -15.85
N PRO A 149 5.56 16.49 -15.02
CA PRO A 149 5.77 17.82 -14.45
C PRO A 149 5.89 18.81 -15.60
N ARG A 150 5.08 19.87 -15.56
CA ARG A 150 5.20 20.95 -16.53
C ARG A 150 6.53 21.65 -16.22
N LEU A 151 7.54 21.36 -17.03
CA LEU A 151 8.81 22.07 -16.93
C LEU A 151 8.54 23.57 -17.14
N PRO A 152 9.10 24.45 -16.30
CA PRO A 152 8.97 25.89 -16.51
C PRO A 152 9.41 26.25 -17.93
N VAL A 153 8.51 26.84 -18.71
CA VAL A 153 8.83 27.29 -20.06
C VAL A 153 9.85 28.42 -19.93
N ARG A 154 11.06 28.21 -20.46
CA ARG A 154 12.09 29.26 -20.51
C ARG A 154 11.67 30.29 -21.55
N GLU A 155 11.46 31.53 -21.12
CA GLU A 155 11.19 32.64 -22.03
C GLU A 155 12.41 32.89 -22.93
N ILE A 156 12.19 33.33 -24.16
CA ILE A 156 13.24 33.58 -25.15
C ILE A 156 13.40 35.08 -25.33
N CYS A 157 14.65 35.56 -25.34
CA CYS A 157 14.95 36.97 -25.58
C CYS A 157 14.63 37.37 -27.03
N PRO A 158 13.82 38.41 -27.28
CA PRO A 158 13.47 38.85 -28.64
C PRO A 158 14.64 39.35 -29.49
N VAL A 159 15.71 39.84 -28.86
CA VAL A 159 16.86 40.41 -29.57
C VAL A 159 17.89 39.34 -29.96
N THR A 160 18.07 38.33 -29.10
CA THR A 160 19.17 37.36 -29.24
C THR A 160 18.71 35.93 -29.48
N HIS A 161 17.41 35.66 -29.38
CA HIS A 161 16.79 34.33 -29.50
C HIS A 161 17.37 33.26 -28.55
N LYS A 162 18.09 33.69 -27.52
CA LYS A 162 18.62 32.83 -26.44
C LYS A 162 17.62 32.77 -25.28
N PRO A 163 17.65 31.71 -24.45
CA PRO A 163 16.85 31.67 -23.22
C PRO A 163 17.16 32.92 -22.39
N ALA A 164 16.10 33.62 -21.98
CA ALA A 164 16.20 34.79 -21.15
C ALA A 164 16.45 34.39 -19.69
N VAL A 165 17.39 35.09 -19.08
CA VAL A 165 17.76 34.89 -17.66
C VAL A 165 17.07 35.97 -16.80
N TYR A 166 16.71 37.10 -17.39
CA TYR A 166 16.17 38.27 -16.68
C TYR A 166 15.00 38.89 -17.43
N ARG A 167 14.18 39.69 -16.72
CA ARG A 167 13.13 40.56 -17.28
C ARG A 167 13.43 42.02 -16.97
N ASP A 168 13.05 42.90 -17.89
CA ASP A 168 13.19 44.34 -17.71
C ASP A 168 11.99 44.90 -16.91
N PRO A 169 12.18 45.56 -15.74
CA PRO A 169 11.07 46.01 -14.88
C PRO A 169 10.14 47.06 -15.48
N ILE A 170 10.53 47.71 -16.59
CA ILE A 170 9.70 48.75 -17.22
C ILE A 170 9.00 48.25 -18.48
N THR A 171 9.68 47.45 -19.31
CA THR A 171 9.09 46.92 -20.55
C THR A 171 8.48 45.54 -20.37
N ASP A 172 8.81 44.85 -19.27
CA ASP A 172 8.44 43.46 -18.99
C ASP A 172 8.94 42.46 -20.05
N ILE A 173 9.93 42.86 -20.85
CA ILE A 173 10.50 42.04 -21.94
C ILE A 173 11.63 41.15 -21.38
N PRO A 174 11.60 39.83 -21.64
CA PRO A 174 12.67 38.92 -21.26
C PRO A 174 13.95 39.15 -22.08
N TYR A 175 15.12 39.13 -21.43
CA TYR A 175 16.42 39.30 -22.07
C TYR A 175 17.49 38.35 -21.54
N SER A 176 18.50 38.06 -22.39
CA SER A 176 19.56 37.10 -22.08
C SER A 176 20.88 37.74 -21.63
N ASN A 177 21.20 38.93 -22.14
CA ASN A 177 22.47 39.62 -21.85
C ASN A 177 22.29 41.15 -21.79
N ILE A 178 23.31 41.84 -21.27
CA ILE A 178 23.26 43.30 -21.08
C ILE A 178 23.14 44.07 -22.41
N ARG A 179 23.67 43.53 -23.51
CA ARG A 179 23.53 44.14 -24.85
C ARG A 179 22.07 44.13 -25.31
N ALA A 180 21.35 43.02 -25.11
CA ALA A 180 19.93 42.93 -25.40
C ALA A 180 19.11 43.91 -24.55
N PHE A 181 19.43 44.05 -23.26
CA PHE A 181 18.79 45.04 -22.39
C PHE A 181 18.93 46.47 -22.92
N LYS A 182 20.13 46.88 -23.36
CA LYS A 182 20.36 48.21 -23.95
C LYS A 182 19.52 48.42 -25.21
N ILE A 183 19.51 47.44 -26.11
CA ILE A 183 18.72 47.48 -27.35
C ILE A 183 17.22 47.61 -27.05
N ILE A 184 16.71 46.84 -26.09
CA ILE A 184 15.31 46.89 -25.65
C ILE A 184 14.96 48.29 -25.09
N ARG A 185 15.82 48.86 -24.24
CA ARG A 185 15.61 50.18 -23.64
C ARG A 185 15.70 51.33 -24.65
N GLU A 186 16.63 51.24 -25.61
CA GLU A 186 16.74 52.21 -26.70
C GLU A 186 15.53 52.17 -27.61
N ALA A 187 15.06 50.97 -27.97
CA ALA A 187 13.84 50.80 -28.73
C ALA A 187 12.61 51.34 -27.97
N TYR A 188 12.52 51.08 -26.67
CA TYR A 188 11.45 51.60 -25.83
C TYR A 188 11.44 53.13 -25.73
N LYS A 189 12.61 53.77 -25.61
CA LYS A 189 12.72 55.24 -25.65
C LYS A 189 12.22 55.81 -26.98
N LYS A 190 12.68 55.24 -28.11
CA LYS A 190 12.21 55.63 -29.45
C LYS A 190 10.71 55.45 -29.60
N TYR A 191 10.18 54.35 -29.08
CA TYR A 191 8.75 54.07 -29.07
C TYR A 191 7.96 55.13 -28.27
N ILE A 192 8.39 55.50 -27.07
CA ILE A 192 7.76 56.57 -26.29
C ILE A 192 7.83 57.91 -27.01
N THR A 193 8.97 58.25 -27.62
CA THR A 193 9.10 59.52 -28.36
C THR A 193 8.17 59.58 -29.57
N ALA A 194 7.97 58.45 -30.27
CA ALA A 194 7.13 58.38 -31.47
C ALA A 194 5.63 58.24 -31.16
N HIS A 195 5.28 57.52 -30.10
CA HIS A 195 3.89 57.15 -29.80
C HIS A 195 3.35 57.76 -28.50
N GLY A 196 4.15 58.54 -27.77
CA GLY A 196 3.83 59.01 -26.43
C GLY A 196 3.99 57.93 -25.36
N LEU A 197 3.87 58.32 -24.08
CA LEU A 197 3.86 57.36 -22.98
C LEU A 197 2.69 56.38 -23.18
N PRO A 198 2.91 55.05 -23.07
CA PRO A 198 1.79 54.12 -22.95
C PRO A 198 1.03 54.51 -21.67
N SER A 199 -0.14 55.14 -21.84
CA SER A 199 -0.92 55.71 -20.75
C SER A 199 -1.23 54.63 -19.71
N ALA A 200 -0.90 54.91 -18.43
CA ALA A 200 -1.31 54.11 -17.28
C ALA A 200 -2.84 53.94 -17.15
N ALA A 201 -3.64 54.64 -17.98
CA ALA A 201 -5.08 54.47 -18.07
C ALA A 201 -5.51 53.07 -18.55
N ALA A 202 -4.68 52.35 -19.32
CA ALA A 202 -5.01 50.98 -19.75
C ALA A 202 -4.88 49.94 -18.60
N ALA A 203 -4.09 50.25 -17.56
CA ALA A 203 -3.96 49.39 -16.37
C ALA A 203 -5.04 49.67 -15.31
N SER A 204 -5.63 50.88 -15.32
CA SER A 204 -6.61 51.32 -14.30
C SER A 204 -8.06 51.02 -14.68
N ALA A 205 -8.36 50.78 -15.97
CA ALA A 205 -9.70 50.40 -16.44
C ALA A 205 -10.15 48.98 -16.03
N ALA A 206 -9.27 48.18 -15.39
CA ALA A 206 -9.59 46.85 -14.88
C ALA A 206 -10.00 46.83 -13.39
N LEU A 207 -9.98 47.97 -12.68
CA LEU A 207 -10.27 48.03 -11.23
C LEU A 207 -11.53 48.84 -10.87
N GLY A 208 -12.34 49.22 -11.85
CA GLY A 208 -13.54 50.04 -11.65
C GLY A 208 -14.80 49.46 -12.29
N ALA A 209 -15.21 48.25 -11.90
CA ALA A 209 -16.57 47.79 -12.14
C ALA A 209 -17.04 46.97 -10.93
N ALA A 210 -18.05 47.50 -10.24
CA ALA A 210 -18.74 46.82 -9.16
C ALA A 210 -19.34 45.49 -9.65
N ALA A 211 -19.15 44.44 -8.85
CA ALA A 211 -19.64 43.10 -9.10
C ALA A 211 -21.17 42.99 -8.92
N PRO A 212 -21.89 42.29 -9.82
CA PRO A 212 -23.08 41.52 -9.47
C PRO A 212 -22.71 40.04 -9.19
N PRO A 213 -23.56 39.28 -8.48
CA PRO A 213 -23.21 37.95 -7.99
C PRO A 213 -23.14 36.91 -9.13
N GLY A 214 -22.20 35.96 -9.00
CA GLY A 214 -21.84 34.97 -10.02
C GLY A 214 -22.89 33.90 -10.33
N PRO A 215 -22.61 33.05 -11.33
CA PRO A 215 -22.12 31.70 -10.99
C PRO A 215 -20.94 31.14 -11.83
N ASP A 216 -20.28 30.15 -11.21
CA ASP A 216 -19.36 29.08 -11.67
C ASP A 216 -17.92 29.37 -12.22
N PRO A 217 -16.85 28.83 -11.58
CA PRO A 217 -15.45 29.14 -11.88
C PRO A 217 -14.77 28.10 -12.80
N ASN A 218 -15.28 27.83 -14.00
CA ASN A 218 -14.54 26.92 -14.90
C ASN A 218 -14.67 27.14 -16.42
N VAL A 219 -14.61 28.39 -16.88
CA VAL A 219 -14.33 28.67 -18.29
C VAL A 219 -13.24 29.74 -18.40
N ARG A 220 -12.03 29.34 -18.82
CA ARG A 220 -10.95 30.28 -19.14
C ARG A 220 -11.22 30.92 -20.51
N PRO A 221 -11.06 32.23 -20.69
CA PRO A 221 -11.25 32.87 -21.98
C PRO A 221 -10.16 32.40 -22.96
N THR A 222 -10.57 31.93 -24.12
CA THR A 222 -9.69 31.55 -25.22
C THR A 222 -9.03 32.79 -25.81
N ARG A 223 -7.70 32.85 -25.72
CA ARG A 223 -6.87 33.91 -26.29
C ARG A 223 -6.99 33.84 -27.82
N GLN A 224 -7.59 34.86 -28.43
CA GLN A 224 -7.74 34.96 -29.88
C GLN A 224 -6.36 34.96 -30.56
N LYS A 225 -6.11 33.98 -31.43
CA LYS A 225 -4.93 33.91 -32.28
C LYS A 225 -5.12 34.85 -33.47
N ILE A 226 -4.29 35.87 -33.56
CA ILE A 226 -4.18 36.71 -34.77
C ILE A 226 -3.40 35.88 -35.81
N ILE A 227 -4.07 35.48 -36.90
CA ILE A 227 -3.46 34.80 -38.05
C ILE A 227 -3.19 35.85 -39.12
N ILE A 228 -1.92 36.16 -39.36
CA ILE A 228 -1.50 36.99 -40.48
C ILE A 228 -1.39 36.06 -41.70
N LYS A 229 -2.34 36.18 -42.64
CA LYS A 229 -2.24 35.53 -43.95
C LYS A 229 -1.32 36.36 -44.84
N GLN A 230 -0.16 35.83 -45.19
CA GLN A 230 0.63 36.34 -46.31
C GLN A 230 0.06 35.76 -47.62
N SER A 231 -0.42 36.62 -48.50
CA SER A 231 -0.72 36.26 -49.89
C SER A 231 0.55 36.43 -50.72
N VAL A 232 1.01 35.36 -51.35
CA VAL A 232 2.04 35.40 -52.40
C VAL A 232 1.32 35.51 -53.76
N PRO A 233 1.68 36.45 -54.64
CA PRO A 233 1.07 36.56 -55.97
C PRO A 233 1.59 35.44 -56.90
N PRO A 234 0.76 34.96 -57.84
CA PRO A 234 1.16 33.94 -58.80
C PRO A 234 2.10 34.53 -59.86
N THR A 235 3.14 33.77 -60.18
CA THR A 235 3.99 33.92 -61.37
C THR A 235 3.28 33.41 -62.62
#